data_AF-A0A9E8ZE82-F1
#
_entry.id   AF-A0A9E8ZE82-F1
#
_cell.length_a   1.000
_cell.length_b   1.000
_cell.length_c   1.000
_cell.angle_alpha   90.00
_cell.angle_beta   90.00
_cell.angle_gamma   90.00
#
_symmetry.space_group_name_H-M   'P 1'
#
loop_
_entity.id
_entity.type
_entity.pdbx_description
1 polymer ?
#
loop_
_entity_poly.entity_id
_entity_poly.type
_entity_poly.pdbx_seq_one_letter_code
_entity_poly.pdbx_strand_id
1 'polypeptide(L)'
;MARQKRTFNGMSYAQVQRANSENRRKLEKDEQQWLKTNGYKNVGWNHVIQLYEKIEEFLEASPLKDMSLEELFLEADRIGNKYLEPEDITNFNQQLAKEVSEIGELIDRQFPDTTIEVIDFSQPTAKKSPKKRNQKTYRTAKL
;
A
#
# COMPACT_ATOMS: atom_id res chain seq x y z
N MET A 1 -51.11 -3.70 16.40
CA MET A 1 -49.65 -3.88 16.30
C MET A 1 -49.16 -3.19 15.03
N ALA A 2 -48.45 -2.07 15.13
CA ALA A 2 -47.89 -1.41 13.96
C ALA A 2 -46.80 -2.30 13.32
N ARG A 3 -46.83 -2.48 11.99
CA ARG A 3 -45.78 -3.18 11.24
C ARG A 3 -44.49 -2.37 11.37
N GLN A 4 -43.49 -2.89 12.09
CA GLN A 4 -42.15 -2.29 12.10
C GLN A 4 -41.63 -2.25 10.66
N LYS A 5 -41.28 -1.04 10.20
CA LYS A 5 -40.69 -0.85 8.87
C LYS A 5 -39.26 -1.34 8.93
N ARG A 6 -38.86 -2.19 7.99
CA ARG A 6 -37.46 -2.63 7.84
C ARG A 6 -36.61 -1.42 7.45
N THR A 7 -35.51 -1.23 8.17
CA THR A 7 -34.52 -0.16 7.94
C THR A 7 -33.12 -0.76 7.87
N PHE A 8 -32.23 -0.10 7.13
CA PHE A 8 -30.81 -0.45 6.99
C PHE A 8 -30.01 0.83 7.23
N ASN A 9 -29.10 0.84 8.20
CA ASN A 9 -28.35 2.04 8.62
C ASN A 9 -29.25 3.26 8.87
N GLY A 10 -30.41 3.06 9.48
CA GLY A 10 -31.42 4.11 9.70
C GLY A 10 -32.20 4.56 8.45
N MET A 11 -31.86 4.04 7.27
CA MET A 11 -32.52 4.34 6.00
C MET A 11 -33.62 3.34 5.65
N SER A 12 -34.69 3.84 5.04
CA SER A 12 -35.74 3.03 4.41
C SER A 12 -35.32 2.50 3.04
N TYR A 13 -36.05 1.51 2.53
CA TYR A 13 -35.86 0.94 1.18
C TYR A 13 -35.66 2.00 0.07
N ALA A 14 -36.55 2.98 0.01
CA ALA A 14 -36.49 4.02 -1.01
C ALA A 14 -35.26 4.94 -0.87
N GLN A 15 -34.82 5.19 0.38
CA GLN A 15 -33.62 5.99 0.65
C GLN A 15 -32.36 5.25 0.22
N VAL A 16 -32.22 3.96 0.58
CA VAL A 16 -31.06 3.15 0.15
C VAL A 16 -31.04 3.02 -1.38
N GLN A 17 -32.20 2.82 -2.01
CA GLN A 17 -32.29 2.74 -3.47
C GLN A 17 -31.86 4.05 -4.15
N ARG A 18 -32.20 5.19 -3.56
CA ARG A 18 -31.78 6.52 -4.04
C ARG A 18 -30.28 6.70 -3.87
N ALA A 19 -29.75 6.40 -2.68
CA ALA A 19 -28.32 6.45 -2.37
C ALA A 19 -27.50 5.60 -3.35
N ASN A 20 -27.94 4.36 -3.63
CA ASN A 20 -27.31 3.51 -4.63
C ASN A 20 -27.26 4.15 -6.02
N SER A 21 -28.34 4.80 -6.45
CA SER A 21 -28.41 5.45 -7.76
C SER A 21 -27.47 6.66 -7.84
N GLU A 22 -27.33 7.40 -6.75
CA GLU A 22 -26.47 8.58 -6.65
C GLU A 22 -24.99 8.16 -6.52
N ASN A 23 -24.66 7.25 -5.62
CA ASN A 23 -23.30 6.78 -5.37
C ASN A 23 -22.75 5.98 -6.55
N ARG A 24 -23.57 5.19 -7.25
CA ARG A 24 -23.14 4.47 -8.46
C ARG A 24 -22.63 5.40 -9.57
N ARG A 25 -23.13 6.64 -9.64
CA ARG A 25 -22.66 7.63 -10.63
C ARG A 25 -21.27 8.18 -10.30
N LYS A 26 -20.84 8.06 -9.04
CA LYS A 26 -19.51 8.50 -8.58
C LYS A 26 -18.42 7.47 -8.90
N LEU A 27 -18.79 6.21 -9.11
CA LEU A 27 -17.89 5.12 -9.47
C LEU A 27 -17.31 5.26 -10.87
N GLU A 28 -16.14 4.67 -11.11
CA GLU A 28 -15.55 4.58 -12.44
C GLU A 28 -16.42 3.73 -13.38
N LYS A 29 -16.29 3.93 -14.70
CA LYS A 29 -17.10 3.20 -15.69
C LYS A 29 -16.89 1.69 -15.61
N ASP A 30 -15.66 1.26 -15.33
CA ASP A 30 -15.30 -0.15 -15.24
C ASP A 30 -15.96 -0.81 -14.03
N GLU A 31 -15.99 -0.13 -12.88
CA GLU A 31 -16.68 -0.59 -11.66
C GLU A 31 -18.20 -0.64 -11.86
N GLN A 32 -18.77 0.38 -12.51
CA GLN A 32 -20.19 0.39 -12.85
C GLN A 32 -20.58 -0.79 -13.75
N GLN A 33 -19.70 -1.17 -14.68
CA GLN A 33 -19.88 -2.32 -15.56
C GLN A 33 -19.69 -3.63 -14.80
N TRP A 34 -18.69 -3.72 -13.93
CA TRP A 34 -18.44 -4.87 -13.06
C TRP A 34 -19.67 -5.19 -12.21
N LEU A 35 -20.31 -4.19 -11.62
CA LEU A 35 -21.56 -4.36 -10.86
C LEU A 35 -22.69 -4.97 -11.71
N LYS A 36 -22.78 -4.63 -13.00
CA LYS A 36 -23.79 -5.21 -13.91
C LYS A 36 -23.48 -6.67 -14.21
N THR A 37 -22.23 -6.98 -14.55
CA THR A 37 -21.79 -8.33 -14.90
C THR A 37 -21.95 -9.30 -13.74
N ASN A 38 -21.71 -8.83 -12.51
CA ASN A 38 -21.85 -9.63 -11.29
C ASN A 38 -23.28 -9.63 -10.71
N GLY A 39 -24.25 -9.07 -11.42
CA GLY A 39 -25.67 -9.20 -11.06
C GLY A 39 -26.13 -8.33 -9.89
N TYR A 40 -25.40 -7.27 -9.52
CA TYR A 40 -25.86 -6.35 -8.48
C TYR A 40 -27.01 -5.48 -9.01
N LYS A 41 -28.17 -5.56 -8.33
CA LYS A 41 -29.42 -4.92 -8.76
C LYS A 41 -29.96 -4.01 -7.68
N ASN A 42 -30.48 -2.86 -8.09
CA ASN A 42 -31.09 -1.89 -7.20
C ASN A 42 -32.60 -2.16 -7.00
N VAL A 43 -32.97 -3.43 -6.84
CA VAL A 43 -34.37 -3.88 -6.66
C VAL A 43 -34.45 -5.06 -5.69
N GLY A 44 -35.40 -5.00 -4.76
CA GLY A 44 -35.57 -6.00 -3.71
C GLY A 44 -34.59 -5.75 -2.55
N TRP A 45 -35.09 -5.87 -1.32
CA TRP A 45 -34.41 -5.30 -0.15
C TRP A 45 -32.97 -5.81 0.04
N ASN A 46 -32.77 -7.13 -0.03
CA ASN A 46 -31.44 -7.73 0.15
C ASN A 46 -30.46 -7.29 -0.95
N HIS A 47 -30.88 -7.26 -2.22
CA HIS A 47 -30.01 -6.85 -3.32
C HIS A 47 -29.68 -5.35 -3.26
N VAL A 48 -30.64 -4.51 -2.81
CA VAL A 48 -30.41 -3.08 -2.59
C VAL A 48 -29.36 -2.85 -1.50
N ILE A 49 -29.38 -3.64 -0.42
CA ILE A 49 -28.36 -3.59 0.64
C ILE A 49 -27.00 -4.06 0.11
N GLN A 50 -26.95 -5.23 -0.55
CA GLN A 50 -25.70 -5.76 -1.12
C GLN A 50 -25.08 -4.80 -2.15
N LEU A 51 -25.90 -4.16 -2.98
CA LEU A 51 -25.43 -3.14 -3.91
C LEU A 51 -24.89 -1.92 -3.17
N TYR A 52 -25.54 -1.50 -2.08
CA TYR A 52 -25.06 -0.38 -1.27
C TYR A 52 -23.68 -0.67 -0.70
N GLU A 53 -23.53 -1.80 -0.01
CA GLU A 53 -22.26 -2.23 0.60
C GLU A 53 -21.15 -2.32 -0.45
N LYS A 54 -21.44 -2.89 -1.63
CA LYS A 54 -20.44 -3.01 -2.69
C LYS A 54 -20.06 -1.67 -3.33
N ILE A 55 -21.00 -0.73 -3.46
CA ILE A 55 -20.69 0.61 -3.95
C ILE A 55 -19.81 1.35 -2.94
N GLU A 56 -20.13 1.27 -1.64
CA GLU A 56 -19.30 1.89 -0.59
C GLU A 56 -17.88 1.31 -0.60
N GLU A 57 -17.73 -0.01 -0.74
CA GLU A 57 -16.41 -0.67 -0.87
C GLU A 57 -15.59 -0.08 -2.02
N PHE A 58 -16.19 0.14 -3.20
CA PHE A 58 -15.48 0.76 -4.33
C PHE A 58 -15.12 2.22 -4.05
N LEU A 59 -16.01 2.97 -3.40
CA LEU A 59 -15.75 4.37 -3.04
C LEU A 59 -14.67 4.53 -1.98
N GLU A 60 -14.58 3.60 -1.02
CA GLU A 60 -13.51 3.54 -0.02
C GLU A 60 -12.18 3.08 -0.63
N ALA A 61 -12.22 2.16 -1.60
CA ALA A 61 -11.03 1.66 -2.28
C ALA A 61 -10.41 2.67 -3.26
N SER A 62 -11.23 3.54 -3.88
CA SER A 62 -10.77 4.55 -4.84
C SER A 62 -9.64 5.45 -4.31
N PRO A 63 -9.74 6.10 -3.14
CA PRO A 63 -8.65 6.93 -2.62
C PRO A 63 -7.40 6.12 -2.26
N LEU A 64 -7.53 4.84 -1.90
CA LEU A 64 -6.37 3.97 -1.65
C LEU A 64 -5.65 3.55 -2.94
N LYS A 65 -6.39 3.44 -4.05
CA LYS A 65 -5.86 3.04 -5.36
C LYS A 65 -4.97 4.13 -5.98
N ASP A 66 -5.25 5.39 -5.65
CA ASP A 66 -4.49 6.55 -6.14
C ASP A 66 -3.28 6.89 -5.25
N MET A 67 -3.17 6.30 -4.05
CA MET A 67 -2.01 6.47 -3.18
C MET A 67 -0.80 5.70 -3.70
N SER A 68 0.36 6.34 -3.66
CA SER A 68 1.63 5.64 -3.80
C SER A 68 1.85 4.66 -2.65
N LEU A 69 2.73 3.68 -2.84
CA LEU A 69 3.09 2.72 -1.79
C LEU A 69 3.61 3.42 -0.53
N GLU A 70 4.36 4.50 -0.70
CA GLU A 70 4.89 5.31 0.39
C GLU A 70 3.77 6.04 1.15
N GLU A 71 2.82 6.64 0.45
CA GLU A 71 1.64 7.29 1.07
C GLU A 71 0.76 6.28 1.82
N LEU A 72 0.57 5.09 1.26
CA LEU A 72 -0.15 4.01 1.93
C LEU A 72 0.58 3.58 3.22
N PHE A 73 1.91 3.51 3.19
CA PHE A 73 2.72 3.15 4.36
C PHE A 73 2.64 4.23 5.44
N LEU A 74 2.70 5.51 5.06
CA LEU A 74 2.56 6.64 5.99
C LEU A 74 1.15 6.70 6.60
N GLU A 75 0.10 6.45 5.83
CA GLU A 75 -1.27 6.45 6.36
C GLU A 75 -1.52 5.22 7.25
N ALA A 76 -0.97 4.05 6.91
CA ALA A 76 -1.02 2.87 7.75
C ALA A 76 -0.26 3.07 9.08
N ASP A 77 0.94 3.65 9.03
CA ASP A 77 1.73 3.99 10.22
C ASP A 77 1.00 5.03 11.09
N ARG A 78 0.41 6.05 10.47
CA ARG A 78 -0.41 7.05 11.16
C ARG A 78 -1.64 6.43 11.83
N ILE A 79 -2.31 5.49 11.17
CA ILE A 79 -3.43 4.73 11.75
C ILE A 79 -2.93 3.84 12.89
N GLY A 80 -1.82 3.13 12.71
CA GLY A 80 -1.20 2.31 13.74
C GLY A 80 -0.92 3.13 14.99
N ASN A 81 -0.21 4.25 14.85
CA ASN A 81 0.13 5.17 15.94
C ASN A 81 -1.10 5.81 16.60
N LYS A 82 -2.28 5.82 15.96
CA LYS A 82 -3.52 6.35 16.55
C LYS A 82 -4.18 5.38 17.53
N TYR A 83 -3.94 4.07 17.38
CA TYR A 83 -4.61 3.03 18.16
C TYR A 83 -3.67 2.18 19.01
N LEU A 84 -2.35 2.31 18.80
CA LEU A 84 -1.33 1.66 19.61
C LEU A 84 -0.95 2.57 20.78
N GLU A 85 -0.97 2.02 21.99
CA GLU A 85 -0.41 2.71 23.13
C GLU A 85 1.13 2.68 23.05
N PRO A 86 1.83 3.68 23.60
CA PRO A 86 3.29 3.73 23.57
C PRO A 86 3.96 2.46 24.11
N GLU A 87 3.34 1.83 25.11
CA GLU A 87 3.81 0.59 25.72
C GLU A 87 3.76 -0.59 24.72
N ASP A 88 2.71 -0.70 23.91
CA ASP A 88 2.59 -1.74 22.88
C ASP A 88 3.68 -1.58 21.81
N ILE A 89 3.95 -0.35 21.39
CA ILE A 89 5.01 -0.03 20.43
C ILE A 89 6.37 -0.44 21.01
N THR A 90 6.64 -0.12 22.28
CA THR A 90 7.92 -0.48 22.92
C THR A 90 8.09 -1.99 23.05
N ASN A 91 7.03 -2.71 23.44
CA ASN A 91 7.04 -4.15 23.57
C ASN A 91 7.28 -4.82 22.22
N PHE A 92 6.60 -4.37 21.16
CA PHE A 92 6.81 -4.87 19.81
C PHE A 92 8.27 -4.64 19.35
N ASN A 93 8.80 -3.43 19.53
CA ASN A 93 10.16 -3.11 19.13
C ASN A 93 11.21 -3.93 19.89
N GLN A 94 10.98 -4.21 21.18
CA GLN A 94 11.85 -5.10 21.96
C GLN A 94 11.83 -6.54 21.44
N GLN A 95 10.65 -7.07 21.12
CA GLN A 95 10.51 -8.41 20.55
C GLN A 95 11.18 -8.49 19.19
N LEU A 96 10.93 -7.52 18.31
CA LEU A 96 11.54 -7.45 16.99
C LEU A 96 13.06 -7.37 17.07
N ALA A 97 13.61 -6.54 17.96
CA ALA A 97 15.06 -6.42 18.16
C ALA A 97 15.68 -7.76 18.60
N LYS A 98 14.98 -8.51 19.46
CA LYS A 98 15.43 -9.83 19.90
C LYS A 98 15.47 -10.83 18.75
N GLU A 99 14.38 -10.92 17.99
CA GLU A 99 14.29 -11.81 16.81
C GLU A 99 15.36 -11.47 15.75
N VAL A 100 15.58 -10.18 15.47
CA VAL A 100 16.63 -9.73 14.54
C VAL A 100 18.02 -10.11 15.05
N SER A 101 18.28 -9.99 16.35
CA SER A 101 19.53 -10.43 16.95
C SER A 101 19.74 -11.94 16.81
N GLU A 102 18.71 -12.74 17.07
CA GLU A 102 18.77 -14.20 16.93
C GLU A 102 19.03 -14.61 15.47
N ILE A 103 18.38 -13.94 14.52
CA ILE A 103 18.64 -14.14 13.08
C ILE A 103 20.09 -13.77 12.74
N GLY A 104 20.60 -12.65 13.25
CA GLY A 104 21.98 -12.22 13.06
C GLY A 104 22.98 -13.27 13.55
N GLU A 105 22.77 -13.81 14.76
CA GLU A 105 23.62 -14.88 15.29
C GLU A 105 23.55 -16.16 14.43
N LEU A 106 22.39 -16.50 13.89
CA LEU A 106 22.25 -17.66 12.99
C LEU A 106 22.97 -17.42 11.66
N ILE A 107 22.93 -16.20 11.12
CA ILE A 107 23.68 -15.80 9.93
C ILE A 107 25.18 -15.93 10.21
N ASP A 108 25.67 -15.38 11.32
CA ASP A 108 27.09 -15.43 11.69
C ASP A 108 27.58 -16.88 11.91
N ARG A 109 26.72 -17.75 12.46
CA ARG A 109 27.01 -19.19 12.59
C ARG A 109 27.04 -19.92 11.25
N GLN A 110 26.13 -19.58 10.34
CA GLN A 110 26.00 -20.23 9.03
C GLN A 110 27.05 -19.74 8.03
N PHE A 111 27.47 -18.49 8.15
CA PHE A 111 28.48 -17.82 7.33
C PHE A 111 29.60 -17.28 8.23
N PRO A 112 30.39 -18.15 8.88
CA PRO A 112 31.53 -17.68 9.65
C PRO A 112 32.51 -17.01 8.69
N ASP A 113 32.94 -15.79 8.99
CA ASP A 113 33.99 -15.03 8.27
C ASP A 113 35.35 -15.75 8.37
N THR A 114 35.45 -16.92 7.74
CA THR A 114 36.61 -17.82 7.74
C THR A 114 37.44 -17.67 6.48
N THR A 115 36.97 -16.90 5.50
CA THR A 115 37.77 -16.49 4.36
C THR A 115 38.67 -15.33 4.78
N ILE A 116 39.91 -15.65 5.16
CA ILE A 116 40.99 -14.66 5.24
C ILE A 116 41.28 -14.22 3.81
N GLU A 117 40.83 -13.02 3.43
CA GLU A 117 41.29 -12.38 2.19
C GLU A 117 42.77 -12.00 2.37
N VAL A 118 43.68 -12.82 1.84
CA VAL A 118 45.10 -12.50 1.80
C VAL A 118 45.32 -11.51 0.65
N ILE A 119 45.36 -10.22 0.99
CA ILE A 119 45.76 -9.17 0.06
C ILE A 119 47.30 -9.21 -0.07
N ASP A 120 47.79 -9.78 -1.16
CA ASP A 120 49.21 -9.78 -1.49
C ASP A 120 49.64 -8.42 -2.08
N PHE A 121 50.35 -7.62 -1.28
CA PHE A 121 50.92 -6.33 -1.69
C PHE A 121 52.27 -6.45 -2.41
N SER A 122 52.79 -7.66 -2.65
CA SER A 122 54.09 -7.86 -3.31
C SER A 122 54.07 -7.53 -4.80
N GLN A 123 52.90 -7.52 -5.42
CA GLN A 123 52.71 -7.07 -6.80
C GLN A 123 52.62 -5.53 -6.82
N PRO A 124 53.56 -4.81 -7.44
CA PRO A 124 53.35 -3.38 -7.68
C PRO A 124 52.09 -3.24 -8.53
N THR A 125 51.05 -2.63 -7.97
CA THR A 125 49.82 -2.32 -8.70
C THR A 125 50.22 -1.56 -9.96
N ALA A 126 50.15 -2.19 -11.11
CA ALA A 126 50.36 -1.53 -12.38
C ALA A 126 49.35 -0.38 -12.43
N LYS A 127 49.85 0.86 -12.30
CA LYS A 127 49.03 2.08 -12.31
C LYS A 127 48.24 2.09 -13.62
N LYS A 128 46.99 1.61 -13.58
CA LYS A 128 46.06 1.83 -14.68
C LYS A 128 45.75 3.31 -14.68
N SER A 129 46.48 4.05 -15.50
CA SER A 129 46.22 5.46 -15.77
C SER A 129 44.74 5.62 -16.12
N PRO A 130 44.00 6.52 -15.46
CA PRO A 130 42.58 6.72 -15.75
C PRO A 130 42.45 7.12 -17.22
N LYS A 131 41.63 6.37 -17.98
CA LYS A 131 41.30 6.69 -19.37
C LYS A 131 40.77 8.13 -19.41
N LYS A 132 41.44 9.00 -20.19
CA LYS A 132 40.98 10.37 -20.46
C LYS A 132 39.54 10.30 -20.97
N ARG A 133 38.63 10.87 -20.19
CA ARG A 133 37.23 11.05 -20.55
C ARG A 133 37.18 12.09 -21.68
N ASN A 134 36.68 11.69 -22.86
CA ASN A 134 36.50 12.60 -24.00
C ASN A 134 35.53 13.72 -23.60
N GLN A 135 36.06 14.90 -23.31
CA GLN A 135 35.27 16.11 -23.11
C GLN A 135 34.80 16.62 -24.47
N LYS A 136 33.49 16.61 -24.71
CA LYS A 136 32.90 17.27 -25.89
C LYS A 136 33.04 18.78 -25.73
N THR A 137 33.75 19.43 -26.65
CA THR A 137 33.83 20.89 -26.73
C THR A 137 32.68 21.42 -27.58
N TYR A 138 31.84 22.27 -27.00
CA TYR A 138 30.84 23.04 -27.74
C TYR A 138 31.47 24.38 -28.14
N ARG A 139 31.49 24.66 -29.44
CA ARG A 139 31.86 25.98 -29.97
C ARG A 139 30.61 26.87 -29.98
N THR A 140 30.64 27.95 -29.21
CA THR A 140 29.66 29.04 -29.32
C THR A 140 30.13 30.02 -30.40
N ALA A 141 29.38 30.15 -31.49
CA ALA A 141 29.54 31.27 -32.41
C ALA A 141 28.90 32.52 -31.79
N LYS A 142 29.63 33.63 -31.72
CA LYS A 142 29.04 34.94 -31.46
C LYS A 142 28.52 35.50 -32.79
N LEU A 143 27.31 36.05 -32.74
CA LEU A 143 26.65 36.80 -33.80
C LEU A 143 27.49 38.00 -34.24
#